data_AF-A0A2D9CEF6-F1
#
_entry.id   AF-A0A2D9CEF6-F1
#
_cell.length_a   1.000
_cell.length_b   1.000
_cell.length_c   1.000
_cell.angle_alpha   90.00
_cell.angle_beta   90.00
_cell.angle_gamma   90.00
#
_symmetry.space_group_name_H-M   'P 1'
#
loop_
_entity.id
_entity.type
_entity.pdbx_description
1 polymer ?
#
loop_
_entity_poly.entity_id
_entity_poly.type
_entity_poly.pdbx_seq_one_letter_code
_entity_poly.pdbx_strand_id
1 'polypeptide(L)'
;MSVLIDIEGYEDQGIKIDPDGSTGDVIELHGLLLVLPKKPPRSKILFHDQPKKLQMWKRIPMPEELQRLRSMDEWHEKPGEFRKKFSAYIEEEFQRRRNGVWFYNNGIPTYITGRHYMFLQWSKIDIGYPQFLQFQREIFLHMLACESDPRCFGQLYTKCRRSGYTNVCSSVLVDEATQVKEKLLGIQSKTGKDAQENIFMKKVVSIFRGYPFFFKPIQDGTTNPRMELAFREPSKRITKNNKTSYRGDALNSTINWKNTTNNAYDGEKLHMLYLDEAGKWEKPTDIREAWRVERTCLIVGKKIVGKALVGSTVNPMNKGGEEYKGLWQDSDPEQRNANGRTRSGLYRIFIPAYDALEGFFDVYGQSVVEDPPENVHIHGIDGEPITEGSKTYLKNDRRSFKDDPSELNEVVRQFPFTEDEAFRDSIEGSLFNIGKIYQQIEHNEELFPNPVVRGNFIWKKKNKY
;
A
#
# COMPACT_ATOMS: atom_id res chain seq x y z
N MET A 1 18.22 1.85 19.40
CA MET A 1 18.76 0.84 18.47
C MET A 1 18.72 1.43 17.06
N SER A 2 19.74 1.21 16.25
CA SER A 2 19.72 1.65 14.84
C SER A 2 18.65 0.87 14.07
N VAL A 3 17.86 1.56 13.25
CA VAL A 3 16.86 0.95 12.35
C VAL A 3 17.55 0.36 11.10
N LEU A 4 18.67 0.96 10.70
CA LEU A 4 19.51 0.49 9.61
C LEU A 4 20.64 -0.37 10.18
N ILE A 5 20.86 -1.55 9.60
CA ILE A 5 21.92 -2.48 10.00
C ILE A 5 22.69 -2.96 8.77
N ASP A 6 23.97 -3.22 8.94
CA ASP A 6 24.78 -3.83 7.89
C ASP A 6 24.41 -5.31 7.76
N ILE A 7 24.25 -5.79 6.53
CA ILE A 7 23.96 -7.20 6.23
C ILE A 7 25.16 -7.78 5.48
N GLU A 8 25.67 -8.90 5.95
CA GLU A 8 26.78 -9.59 5.30
C GLU A 8 26.42 -9.95 3.85
N GLY A 9 27.30 -9.59 2.91
CA GLY A 9 27.10 -9.83 1.48
C GLY A 9 26.36 -8.73 0.72
N TYR A 10 25.91 -7.67 1.40
CA TYR A 10 25.22 -6.54 0.77
C TYR A 10 25.96 -5.22 0.97
N GLU A 11 25.93 -4.36 -0.05
CA GLU A 11 26.49 -3.01 0.03
C GLU A 11 25.52 -2.00 0.69
N ASP A 12 24.20 -2.16 0.48
CA ASP A 12 23.19 -1.33 1.16
C ASP A 12 22.80 -1.93 2.52
N GLN A 13 22.27 -1.08 3.39
CA GLN A 13 21.88 -1.44 4.75
C GLN A 13 20.48 -2.07 4.78
N GLY A 14 20.34 -3.12 5.58
CA GLY A 14 19.05 -3.72 5.91
C GLY A 14 18.19 -2.81 6.77
N ILE A 15 16.91 -2.71 6.43
CA ILE A 15 15.89 -1.92 7.14
C ILE A 15 15.15 -2.83 8.10
N LYS A 16 15.31 -2.61 9.41
CA LYS A 16 14.55 -3.31 10.44
C LYS A 16 13.11 -2.82 10.47
N ILE A 17 12.18 -3.72 10.17
CA ILE A 17 10.74 -3.39 10.14
C ILE A 17 10.00 -3.76 11.43
N ASP A 18 10.65 -4.49 12.36
CA ASP A 18 10.04 -4.84 13.64
C ASP A 18 10.02 -3.65 14.62
N PRO A 19 8.86 -3.21 15.12
CA PRO A 19 8.76 -2.15 16.13
C PRO A 19 9.49 -2.48 17.44
N ASP A 20 9.55 -3.77 17.81
CA ASP A 20 10.25 -4.24 19.02
C ASP A 20 11.77 -4.39 18.81
N GLY A 21 12.23 -4.18 17.57
CA GLY A 21 13.64 -4.18 17.22
C GLY A 21 14.28 -5.57 17.16
N SER A 22 13.50 -6.64 17.08
CA SER A 22 14.03 -7.97 16.79
C SER A 22 14.49 -8.08 15.33
N THR A 23 15.26 -9.13 15.03
CA THR A 23 15.81 -9.40 13.70
C THR A 23 15.58 -10.86 13.36
N GLY A 24 14.91 -11.10 12.25
CA GLY A 24 14.68 -12.41 11.65
C GLY A 24 15.31 -12.47 10.26
N ASP A 25 14.59 -13.11 9.33
CA ASP A 25 15.06 -13.31 7.96
C ASP A 25 15.16 -11.98 7.19
N VAL A 26 16.13 -11.91 6.28
CA VAL A 26 16.30 -10.78 5.36
C VAL A 26 15.66 -11.13 4.03
N ILE A 27 14.90 -10.21 3.46
CA ILE A 27 14.30 -10.34 2.13
C ILE A 27 14.63 -9.11 1.27
N GLU A 28 14.84 -9.34 -0.02
CA GLU A 28 14.91 -8.29 -1.04
C GLU A 28 13.50 -7.96 -1.52
N LEU A 29 13.17 -6.68 -1.58
CA LEU A 29 11.87 -6.20 -2.04
C LEU A 29 12.02 -4.86 -2.77
N HIS A 30 11.94 -4.89 -4.10
CA HIS A 30 12.02 -3.70 -4.98
C HIS A 30 13.21 -2.77 -4.68
N GLY A 31 14.42 -3.33 -4.63
CA GLY A 31 15.65 -2.58 -4.36
C GLY A 31 15.86 -2.23 -2.88
N LEU A 32 15.07 -2.79 -1.97
CA LEU A 32 15.22 -2.63 -0.52
C LEU A 32 15.56 -3.97 0.14
N LEU A 33 16.40 -3.92 1.17
CA LEU A 33 16.67 -5.05 2.07
C LEU A 33 15.84 -4.90 3.34
N LEU A 34 14.86 -5.78 3.53
CA LEU A 34 13.97 -5.77 4.68
C LEU A 34 14.40 -6.86 5.67
N VAL A 35 14.60 -6.46 6.92
CA VAL A 35 14.89 -7.39 8.02
C VAL A 35 13.59 -7.63 8.77
N LEU A 36 12.99 -8.80 8.53
CA LEU A 36 11.71 -9.19 9.13
C LEU A 36 11.82 -9.31 10.66
N PRO A 37 10.70 -9.28 11.39
CA PRO A 37 10.69 -9.62 12.81
C PRO A 37 11.20 -11.04 13.04
N LYS A 38 11.70 -11.32 14.24
CA LYS A 38 12.07 -12.67 14.63
C LYS A 38 10.82 -13.56 14.64
N LYS A 39 10.87 -14.64 13.86
CA LYS A 39 9.81 -15.66 13.85
C LYS A 39 9.59 -16.22 15.26
N PRO A 40 8.35 -16.19 15.79
CA PRO A 40 8.05 -16.69 17.12
C PRO A 40 7.97 -18.22 17.15
N PRO A 41 7.90 -18.84 18.35
CA PRO A 41 7.63 -20.26 18.49
C PRO A 41 6.32 -20.66 17.80
N ARG A 42 6.24 -21.90 17.30
CA ARG A 42 5.08 -22.42 16.54
C ARG A 42 3.75 -22.16 17.23
N SER A 43 3.67 -22.32 18.56
CA SER A 43 2.44 -22.11 19.34
C SER A 43 1.92 -20.66 19.37
N LYS A 44 2.71 -19.69 18.92
CA LYS A 44 2.33 -18.27 18.82
C LYS A 44 2.01 -17.82 17.39
N ILE A 45 2.09 -18.73 16.42
CA ILE A 45 1.77 -18.43 15.01
C ILE A 45 0.32 -18.81 14.76
N LEU A 46 -0.47 -17.90 14.19
CA LEU A 46 -1.88 -18.17 13.91
C LEU A 46 -2.03 -19.40 12.99
N PHE A 47 -3.05 -20.23 13.24
CA PHE A 47 -3.37 -21.46 12.51
C PHE A 47 -2.32 -22.59 12.61
N HIS A 48 -1.44 -22.56 13.62
CA HIS A 48 -0.40 -23.59 13.79
C HIS A 48 -0.91 -25.01 14.09
N ASP A 49 -2.13 -25.09 14.60
CA ASP A 49 -2.87 -26.29 15.00
C ASP A 49 -3.68 -26.89 13.84
N GLN A 50 -3.90 -26.11 12.79
CA GLN A 50 -4.65 -26.55 11.62
C GLN A 50 -3.79 -27.46 10.71
N PRO A 51 -4.40 -28.45 10.03
CA PRO A 51 -3.76 -29.20 8.95
C PRO A 51 -3.22 -28.25 7.87
N LYS A 52 -2.10 -28.59 7.22
CA LYS A 52 -1.43 -27.76 6.19
C LYS A 52 -2.40 -27.15 5.16
N LYS A 53 -3.36 -27.95 4.66
CA LYS A 53 -4.37 -27.52 3.68
C LYS A 53 -5.40 -26.49 4.19
N LEU A 54 -5.54 -26.36 5.51
CA LEU A 54 -6.42 -25.40 6.17
C LEU A 54 -5.66 -24.20 6.75
N GLN A 55 -4.32 -24.22 6.66
CA GLN A 55 -3.46 -23.10 7.04
C GLN A 55 -3.53 -22.04 5.95
N MET A 56 -4.43 -21.09 6.14
CA MET A 56 -4.65 -19.95 5.26
C MET A 56 -5.20 -18.81 6.12
N TRP A 57 -5.07 -17.57 5.66
CA TRP A 57 -5.64 -16.45 6.40
C TRP A 57 -7.15 -16.60 6.52
N LYS A 58 -7.66 -16.48 7.74
CA LYS A 58 -9.08 -16.36 8.03
C LYS A 58 -9.30 -15.30 9.09
N ARG A 59 -10.24 -14.40 8.85
CA ARG A 59 -10.64 -13.41 9.84
C ARG A 59 -11.12 -14.12 11.11
N ILE A 60 -10.59 -13.68 12.25
CA ILE A 60 -10.97 -14.24 13.56
C ILE A 60 -12.20 -13.47 14.05
N PRO A 61 -13.36 -14.09 14.30
CA PRO A 61 -14.53 -13.37 14.77
C PRO A 61 -14.27 -12.76 16.15
N MET A 62 -14.69 -11.51 16.35
CA MET A 62 -14.69 -10.89 17.66
C MET A 62 -15.67 -11.64 18.58
N PRO A 63 -15.37 -11.83 19.89
CA PRO A 63 -16.31 -12.42 20.83
C PRO A 63 -17.69 -11.76 20.77
N GLU A 64 -18.76 -12.56 20.74
CA GLU A 64 -20.14 -12.07 20.57
C GLU A 64 -20.54 -11.06 21.64
N GLU A 65 -20.08 -11.25 22.88
CA GLU A 65 -20.37 -10.33 23.97
C GLU A 65 -19.74 -8.95 23.76
N LEU A 66 -18.59 -8.87 23.09
CA LEU A 66 -17.93 -7.61 22.71
C LEU A 66 -18.58 -6.98 21.48
N GLN A 67 -19.14 -7.76 20.56
CA GLN A 67 -19.84 -7.25 19.37
C GLN A 67 -21.07 -6.40 19.71
N ARG A 68 -21.67 -6.65 20.88
CA ARG A 68 -22.84 -5.89 21.35
C ARG A 68 -22.48 -4.50 21.88
N LEU A 69 -21.21 -4.26 22.20
CA LEU A 69 -20.74 -2.97 22.71
C LEU A 69 -20.50 -1.99 21.57
N ARG A 70 -21.03 -0.78 21.70
CA ARG A 70 -20.94 0.28 20.69
C ARG A 70 -19.94 1.37 21.04
N SER A 71 -19.62 1.55 22.31
CA SER A 71 -18.75 2.63 22.79
C SER A 71 -17.90 2.23 24.00
N MET A 72 -16.90 3.06 24.30
CA MET A 72 -16.12 2.94 25.54
C MET A 72 -16.97 3.22 26.79
N ASP A 73 -18.00 4.07 26.71
CA ASP A 73 -18.91 4.33 27.82
C ASP A 73 -19.67 3.06 28.22
N GLU A 74 -20.25 2.35 27.24
CA GLU A 74 -20.91 1.06 27.48
C GLU A 74 -19.95 0.02 28.07
N TRP A 75 -18.67 0.06 27.68
CA TRP A 75 -17.62 -0.78 28.27
C TRP A 75 -17.37 -0.45 29.74
N HIS A 76 -17.26 0.84 30.08
CA HIS A 76 -17.03 1.29 31.46
C HIS A 76 -18.20 0.98 32.40
N GLU A 77 -19.43 0.94 31.88
CA GLU A 77 -20.63 0.52 32.60
C GLU A 77 -20.69 -0.99 32.88
N LYS A 78 -19.91 -1.82 32.16
CA LYS A 78 -19.90 -3.27 32.40
C LYS A 78 -19.24 -3.63 33.76
N PRO A 79 -19.72 -4.72 34.41
CA PRO A 79 -19.12 -5.23 35.64
C PRO A 79 -17.61 -5.45 35.51
N GLY A 80 -16.87 -5.30 36.62
CA GLY A 80 -15.42 -5.48 36.64
C GLY A 80 -14.97 -6.86 36.12
N GLU A 81 -15.71 -7.92 36.45
CA GLU A 81 -15.46 -9.28 35.96
C GLU A 81 -15.57 -9.39 34.42
N PHE A 82 -16.56 -8.72 33.82
CA PHE A 82 -16.70 -8.68 32.37
C PHE A 82 -15.50 -7.99 31.72
N ARG A 83 -15.10 -6.83 32.25
CA ARG A 83 -13.95 -6.09 31.74
C ARG A 83 -12.67 -6.91 31.86
N LYS A 84 -12.42 -7.53 33.02
CA LYS A 84 -11.27 -8.40 33.26
C LYS A 84 -11.21 -9.59 32.32
N LYS A 85 -12.36 -10.22 32.00
CA LYS A 85 -12.46 -11.32 31.02
C LYS A 85 -11.94 -10.91 29.63
N PHE A 86 -12.27 -9.71 29.17
CA PHE A 86 -12.00 -9.27 27.80
C PHE A 86 -10.80 -8.32 27.64
N SER A 87 -10.25 -7.79 28.73
CA SER A 87 -9.06 -6.92 28.68
C SER A 87 -7.87 -7.60 28.00
N ALA A 88 -7.63 -8.89 28.25
CA ALA A 88 -6.54 -9.62 27.61
C ALA A 88 -6.71 -9.73 26.09
N TYR A 89 -7.94 -9.97 25.63
CA TYR A 89 -8.27 -10.00 24.20
C TYR A 89 -8.05 -8.63 23.54
N ILE A 90 -8.55 -7.56 24.16
CA ILE A 90 -8.41 -6.20 23.63
C ILE A 90 -6.93 -5.80 23.55
N GLU A 91 -6.16 -6.06 24.62
CA GLU A 91 -4.72 -5.80 24.63
C GLU A 91 -3.99 -6.57 23.52
N GLU A 92 -4.33 -7.85 23.31
CA GLU A 92 -3.75 -8.64 22.23
C GLU A 92 -4.05 -8.04 20.85
N GLU A 93 -5.26 -7.53 20.61
CA GLU A 93 -5.60 -6.85 19.35
C GLU A 93 -4.78 -5.56 19.14
N PHE A 94 -4.48 -4.80 20.20
CA PHE A 94 -3.55 -3.66 20.12
C PHE A 94 -2.11 -4.11 19.83
N GLN A 95 -1.66 -5.22 20.40
CA GLN A 95 -0.33 -5.78 20.10
C GLN A 95 -0.23 -6.24 18.64
N ARG A 96 -1.24 -6.94 18.11
CA ARG A 96 -1.29 -7.37 16.71
C ARG A 96 -1.32 -6.20 15.74
N ARG A 97 -2.08 -5.14 16.10
CA ARG A 97 -2.11 -3.88 15.35
C ARG A 97 -0.74 -3.18 15.31
N ARG A 98 0.01 -3.21 16.41
CA ARG A 98 1.33 -2.56 16.49
C ARG A 98 2.42 -3.38 15.81
N ASN A 99 2.52 -4.66 16.16
CA ASN A 99 3.67 -5.51 15.86
C ASN A 99 3.44 -6.41 14.63
N GLY A 100 2.23 -6.42 14.06
CA GLY A 100 1.84 -7.39 13.04
C GLY A 100 1.65 -8.78 13.62
N VAL A 101 1.44 -9.75 12.73
CA VAL A 101 1.21 -11.14 13.12
C VAL A 101 1.91 -12.11 12.18
N TRP A 102 2.24 -13.27 12.73
CA TRP A 102 2.63 -14.43 11.96
C TRP A 102 1.44 -15.38 11.86
N PHE A 103 1.16 -15.89 10.67
CA PHE A 103 0.19 -16.95 10.45
C PHE A 103 0.78 -18.03 9.55
N TYR A 104 0.28 -19.26 9.65
CA TYR A 104 0.65 -20.29 8.68
C TYR A 104 -0.19 -20.17 7.40
N ASN A 105 0.49 -20.12 6.27
CA ASN A 105 -0.10 -20.18 4.94
C ASN A 105 0.50 -21.38 4.19
N ASN A 106 -0.29 -22.41 3.92
CA ASN A 106 0.13 -23.66 3.29
C ASN A 106 1.43 -24.25 3.90
N GLY A 107 1.54 -24.30 5.23
CA GLY A 107 2.72 -24.81 5.94
C GLY A 107 3.87 -23.82 6.10
N ILE A 108 3.80 -22.65 5.46
CA ILE A 108 4.83 -21.61 5.54
C ILE A 108 4.39 -20.55 6.56
N PRO A 109 5.19 -20.28 7.61
CA PRO A 109 4.92 -19.15 8.49
C PRO A 109 5.18 -17.84 7.75
N THR A 110 4.12 -17.04 7.65
CA THR A 110 4.09 -15.79 6.88
C THR A 110 3.80 -14.63 7.82
N TYR A 111 4.71 -13.66 7.83
CA TYR A 111 4.51 -12.40 8.55
C TYR A 111 3.66 -11.43 7.74
N ILE A 112 2.70 -10.77 8.38
CA ILE A 112 1.99 -9.60 7.87
C ILE A 112 2.14 -8.45 8.86
N THR A 113 2.30 -7.23 8.33
CA THR A 113 2.49 -6.04 9.16
C THR A 113 1.25 -5.69 9.97
N GLY A 114 1.39 -4.85 10.99
CA GLY A 114 0.27 -4.36 11.78
C GLY A 114 -0.83 -3.69 10.95
N ARG A 115 -0.42 -2.87 9.96
CA ARG A 115 -1.33 -2.24 8.99
C ARG A 115 -2.05 -3.27 8.12
N HIS A 116 -1.35 -4.31 7.66
CA HIS A 116 -1.96 -5.37 6.87
C HIS A 116 -2.94 -6.20 7.73
N TYR A 117 -2.58 -6.49 8.98
CA TYR A 117 -3.48 -7.11 9.95
C TYR A 117 -4.76 -6.28 10.12
N MET A 118 -4.64 -4.97 10.36
CA MET A 118 -5.79 -4.07 10.47
C MET A 118 -6.66 -4.08 9.21
N PHE A 119 -6.04 -4.06 8.04
CA PHE A 119 -6.74 -4.13 6.76
C PHE A 119 -7.58 -5.41 6.64
N LEU A 120 -6.99 -6.57 6.91
CA LEU A 120 -7.65 -7.87 6.78
C LEU A 120 -8.68 -8.15 7.89
N GLN A 121 -8.35 -7.79 9.12
CA GLN A 121 -9.13 -8.17 10.30
C GLN A 121 -10.26 -7.17 10.61
N TRP A 122 -10.01 -5.87 10.42
CA TRP A 122 -10.85 -4.81 10.98
C TRP A 122 -11.36 -3.79 9.96
N SER A 123 -10.70 -3.62 8.81
CA SER A 123 -11.16 -2.68 7.79
C SER A 123 -12.21 -3.31 6.88
N LYS A 124 -13.47 -2.95 7.11
CA LYS A 124 -14.57 -3.29 6.19
C LYS A 124 -14.58 -2.32 5.01
N ILE A 125 -14.35 -2.85 3.82
CA ILE A 125 -14.37 -2.14 2.54
C ILE A 125 -15.69 -2.41 1.80
N ASP A 126 -15.80 -1.90 0.57
CA ASP A 126 -16.97 -2.01 -0.30
C ASP A 126 -17.38 -3.46 -0.61
N ILE A 127 -16.44 -4.39 -0.63
CA ILE A 127 -16.67 -5.83 -0.84
C ILE A 127 -16.75 -6.64 0.47
N GLY A 128 -16.82 -5.98 1.63
CA GLY A 128 -16.78 -6.64 2.95
C GLY A 128 -15.38 -6.64 3.57
N TYR A 129 -14.97 -7.75 4.16
CA TYR A 129 -13.62 -7.87 4.72
C TYR A 129 -12.67 -8.42 3.65
N PRO A 130 -11.49 -7.80 3.44
CA PRO A 130 -10.54 -8.30 2.46
C PRO A 130 -10.01 -9.68 2.83
N GLN A 131 -9.63 -10.45 1.80
CA GLN A 131 -8.88 -11.68 1.95
C GLN A 131 -7.38 -11.41 1.83
N PHE A 132 -6.55 -12.34 2.31
CA PHE A 132 -5.10 -12.21 2.15
C PHE A 132 -4.70 -12.40 0.70
N LEU A 133 -3.97 -11.42 0.14
CA LEU A 133 -3.39 -11.48 -1.19
C LEU A 133 -1.89 -11.20 -1.07
N GLN A 134 -1.07 -12.05 -1.69
CA GLN A 134 0.39 -11.98 -1.56
C GLN A 134 0.93 -10.64 -2.06
N PHE A 135 0.46 -10.13 -3.20
CA PHE A 135 0.94 -8.85 -3.72
C PHE A 135 0.61 -7.67 -2.78
N GLN A 136 -0.52 -7.74 -2.06
CA GLN A 136 -0.87 -6.72 -1.06
C GLN A 136 0.07 -6.79 0.15
N ARG A 137 0.49 -8.00 0.54
CA ARG A 137 1.53 -8.18 1.57
C ARG A 137 2.82 -7.46 1.18
N GLU A 138 3.24 -7.55 -0.08
CA GLU A 138 4.42 -6.84 -0.59
C GLU A 138 4.25 -5.31 -0.50
N ILE A 139 3.09 -4.79 -0.89
CA ILE A 139 2.76 -3.36 -0.73
C ILE A 139 2.90 -2.93 0.73
N PHE A 140 2.31 -3.68 1.67
CA PHE A 140 2.36 -3.35 3.10
C PHE A 140 3.76 -3.49 3.71
N LEU A 141 4.56 -4.46 3.28
CA LEU A 141 5.95 -4.63 3.73
C LEU A 141 6.83 -3.50 3.22
N HIS A 142 6.74 -3.17 1.94
CA HIS A 142 7.46 -2.05 1.35
C HIS A 142 7.04 -0.73 2.01
N MET A 143 5.74 -0.55 2.30
CA MET A 143 5.24 0.62 3.02
C MET A 143 5.87 0.75 4.41
N LEU A 144 5.90 -0.35 5.18
CA LEU A 144 6.53 -0.35 6.51
C LEU A 144 8.05 -0.10 6.42
N ALA A 145 8.73 -0.60 5.39
CA ALA A 145 10.13 -0.28 5.15
C ALA A 145 10.34 1.22 4.88
N CYS A 146 9.49 1.84 4.06
CA CYS A 146 9.50 3.28 3.85
C CYS A 146 9.24 4.06 5.15
N GLU A 147 8.34 3.58 6.00
CA GLU A 147 8.04 4.21 7.30
C GLU A 147 9.23 4.13 8.26
N SER A 148 9.85 2.95 8.36
CA SER A 148 11.00 2.70 9.23
C SER A 148 12.28 3.42 8.79
N ASP A 149 12.55 3.52 7.49
CA ASP A 149 13.77 4.16 7.00
C ASP A 149 13.73 5.70 7.22
N PRO A 150 14.65 6.29 8.03
CA PRO A 150 14.68 7.72 8.30
C PRO A 150 15.09 8.57 7.07
N ARG A 151 15.59 7.93 6.01
CA ARG A 151 15.99 8.57 4.76
C ARG A 151 14.81 8.72 3.80
N CYS A 152 13.74 7.93 3.99
CA CYS A 152 12.61 7.83 3.07
C CYS A 152 11.44 8.74 3.48
N PHE A 153 10.86 9.44 2.51
CA PHE A 153 9.61 10.17 2.68
C PHE A 153 8.37 9.29 2.52
N GLY A 154 8.44 8.17 1.80
CA GLY A 154 7.24 7.39 1.53
C GLY A 154 7.33 6.40 0.37
N GLN A 155 6.20 5.76 0.09
CA GLN A 155 6.06 4.78 -0.99
C GLN A 155 5.48 5.44 -2.25
N LEU A 156 6.06 5.13 -3.41
CA LEU A 156 5.55 5.48 -4.73
C LEU A 156 5.17 4.20 -5.48
N TYR A 157 3.87 3.92 -5.61
CA TYR A 157 3.38 2.71 -6.26
C TYR A 157 2.80 2.99 -7.65
N THR A 158 3.49 2.51 -8.68
CA THR A 158 2.92 2.42 -10.03
C THR A 158 2.04 1.18 -10.08
N LYS A 159 0.72 1.39 -10.04
CA LYS A 159 -0.28 0.34 -9.87
C LYS A 159 -0.93 -0.04 -11.20
N CYS A 160 -1.32 -1.30 -11.34
CA CYS A 160 -2.29 -1.70 -12.36
C CYS A 160 -3.71 -1.25 -11.98
N ARG A 161 -4.60 -1.24 -12.98
CA ARG A 161 -6.01 -0.91 -12.77
C ARG A 161 -6.67 -1.96 -11.87
N ARG A 162 -7.54 -1.50 -10.97
CA ARG A 162 -8.29 -2.32 -9.99
C ARG A 162 -7.46 -3.12 -8.96
N SER A 163 -6.19 -2.79 -8.75
CA SER A 163 -5.34 -3.37 -7.68
C SER A 163 -5.82 -3.17 -6.22
N GLY A 164 -6.90 -2.43 -5.98
CA GLY A 164 -7.41 -2.16 -4.62
C GLY A 164 -6.59 -1.15 -3.79
N TYR A 165 -5.55 -0.54 -4.35
CA TYR A 165 -4.61 0.32 -3.60
C TYR A 165 -5.28 1.49 -2.83
N THR A 166 -6.34 2.09 -3.38
CA THR A 166 -7.06 3.17 -2.67
C THR A 166 -7.70 2.68 -1.36
N ASN A 167 -8.19 1.43 -1.32
CA ASN A 167 -8.69 0.82 -0.07
C ASN A 167 -7.55 0.54 0.91
N VAL A 168 -6.39 0.07 0.42
CA VAL A 168 -5.16 -0.10 1.20
C VAL A 168 -4.76 1.23 1.86
N CYS A 169 -4.52 2.30 1.10
CA CYS A 169 -4.12 3.60 1.66
C CYS A 169 -5.18 4.21 2.59
N SER A 170 -6.47 4.07 2.25
CA SER A 170 -7.55 4.56 3.13
C SER A 170 -7.55 3.83 4.48
N SER A 171 -7.29 2.52 4.49
CA SER A 171 -7.17 1.75 5.73
C SER A 171 -5.98 2.19 6.57
N VAL A 172 -4.86 2.51 5.92
CA VAL A 172 -3.64 3.00 6.57
C VAL A 172 -3.85 4.37 7.21
N LEU A 173 -4.56 5.29 6.53
CA LEU A 173 -4.94 6.59 7.09
C LEU A 173 -5.83 6.45 8.33
N VAL A 174 -6.85 5.59 8.28
CA VAL A 174 -7.77 5.36 9.41
C VAL A 174 -7.04 4.69 10.58
N ASP A 175 -6.24 3.67 10.29
CA ASP A 175 -5.42 3.01 11.29
C ASP A 175 -4.48 4.03 11.95
N GLU A 176 -3.71 4.80 11.18
CA GLU A 176 -2.78 5.75 11.78
C GLU A 176 -3.46 6.83 12.62
N ALA A 177 -4.50 7.46 12.08
CA ALA A 177 -5.14 8.59 12.75
C ALA A 177 -5.85 8.20 14.06
N THR A 178 -6.23 6.92 14.21
CA THR A 178 -6.88 6.40 15.43
C THR A 178 -5.90 5.96 16.52
N GLN A 179 -4.59 6.14 16.33
CA GLN A 179 -3.56 5.82 17.34
C GLN A 179 -2.59 6.97 17.66
N VAL A 180 -2.49 7.98 16.81
CA VAL A 180 -1.56 9.11 17.02
C VAL A 180 -2.24 10.33 17.64
N LYS A 181 -1.47 11.16 18.36
CA LYS A 181 -1.94 12.38 19.02
C LYS A 181 -1.44 13.64 18.30
N GLU A 182 -2.33 14.62 18.12
CA GLU A 182 -2.07 15.94 17.54
C GLU A 182 -1.43 15.88 16.14
N LYS A 183 -1.94 15.00 15.28
CA LYS A 183 -1.44 14.80 13.91
C LYS A 183 -2.47 15.16 12.85
N LEU A 184 -1.98 15.72 11.75
CA LEU A 184 -2.75 15.95 10.54
C LEU A 184 -2.38 14.92 9.46
N LEU A 185 -3.39 14.27 8.90
CA LEU A 185 -3.26 13.32 7.81
C LEU A 185 -4.05 13.87 6.62
N GLY A 186 -3.37 14.08 5.50
CA GLY A 186 -3.91 14.75 4.32
C GLY A 186 -4.18 13.82 3.15
N ILE A 187 -5.17 14.18 2.33
CA ILE A 187 -5.58 13.44 1.13
C ILE A 187 -5.72 14.40 -0.04
N GLN A 188 -5.11 14.03 -1.17
CA GLN A 188 -5.38 14.57 -2.49
C GLN A 188 -5.57 13.43 -3.50
N SER A 189 -6.26 13.75 -4.58
CA SER A 189 -6.45 12.86 -5.74
C SER A 189 -6.30 13.68 -7.03
N LYS A 190 -6.59 13.11 -8.19
CA LYS A 190 -6.61 13.84 -9.47
C LYS A 190 -7.58 15.03 -9.49
N THR A 191 -8.63 14.99 -8.68
CA THR A 191 -9.52 16.14 -8.42
C THR A 191 -9.89 16.21 -6.94
N GLY A 192 -10.28 17.40 -6.47
CA GLY A 192 -10.82 17.57 -5.11
C GLY A 192 -12.10 16.76 -4.88
N LYS A 193 -12.95 16.63 -5.90
CA LYS A 193 -14.17 15.81 -5.83
C LYS A 193 -13.85 14.33 -5.65
N ASP A 194 -12.83 13.81 -6.35
CA ASP A 194 -12.36 12.44 -6.15
C ASP A 194 -11.81 12.23 -4.74
N ALA A 195 -11.00 13.16 -4.24
CA ALA A 195 -10.48 13.12 -2.88
C ALA A 195 -11.62 13.11 -1.84
N GLN A 196 -12.63 13.97 -2.01
CA GLN A 196 -13.79 14.05 -1.13
C GLN A 196 -14.68 12.81 -1.21
N GLU A 197 -15.24 12.53 -2.38
CA GLU A 197 -16.33 11.58 -2.54
C GLU A 197 -15.81 10.14 -2.61
N ASN A 198 -14.76 9.91 -3.38
CA ASN A 198 -14.29 8.55 -3.70
C ASN A 198 -13.32 7.99 -2.66
N ILE A 199 -12.59 8.86 -1.96
CA ILE A 199 -11.62 8.45 -0.94
C ILE A 199 -12.15 8.77 0.46
N PHE A 200 -12.29 10.05 0.80
CA PHE A 200 -12.61 10.47 2.16
C PHE A 200 -13.98 9.93 2.63
N MET A 201 -15.06 10.21 1.88
CA MET A 201 -16.41 9.79 2.28
C MET A 201 -16.66 8.29 2.08
N LYS A 202 -16.39 7.75 0.88
CA LYS A 202 -16.71 6.35 0.56
C LYS A 202 -15.79 5.33 1.23
N LYS A 203 -14.52 5.67 1.48
CA LYS A 203 -13.53 4.73 2.00
C LYS A 203 -13.12 5.07 3.43
N VAL A 204 -12.49 6.22 3.67
CA VAL A 204 -11.96 6.58 5.02
C VAL A 204 -13.07 6.58 6.09
N VAL A 205 -14.16 7.32 5.86
CA VAL A 205 -15.28 7.39 6.81
C VAL A 205 -15.98 6.04 6.96
N SER A 206 -16.12 5.28 5.86
CA SER A 206 -16.75 3.96 5.87
C SER A 206 -15.94 2.93 6.67
N ILE A 207 -14.63 2.84 6.41
CA ILE A 207 -13.70 1.94 7.11
C ILE A 207 -13.70 2.25 8.60
N PHE A 208 -13.59 3.54 8.96
CA PHE A 208 -13.59 3.97 10.36
C PHE A 208 -14.88 3.58 11.09
N ARG A 209 -16.05 3.74 10.44
CA ARG A 209 -17.33 3.28 11.01
C ARG A 209 -17.36 1.78 11.26
N GLY A 210 -16.61 0.98 10.48
CA GLY A 210 -16.49 -0.46 10.65
C GLY A 210 -15.63 -0.92 11.84
N TYR A 211 -14.83 -0.03 12.45
CA TYR A 211 -13.95 -0.41 13.55
C TYR A 211 -14.71 -0.79 14.84
N PRO A 212 -14.17 -1.72 15.64
CA PRO A 212 -14.72 -2.03 16.96
C PRO A 212 -14.58 -0.84 17.91
N PHE A 213 -15.39 -0.80 18.97
CA PHE A 213 -15.44 0.35 19.88
C PHE A 213 -14.07 0.69 20.51
N PHE A 214 -13.24 -0.32 20.79
CA PHE A 214 -11.92 -0.12 21.41
C PHE A 214 -10.87 0.46 20.46
N PHE A 215 -11.10 0.47 19.14
CA PHE A 215 -10.27 1.19 18.17
C PHE A 215 -10.85 2.54 17.75
N LYS A 216 -12.00 2.93 18.30
CA LYS A 216 -12.65 4.21 17.99
C LYS A 216 -12.31 5.23 19.07
N PRO A 217 -11.43 6.20 18.79
CA PRO A 217 -11.17 7.30 19.70
C PRO A 217 -12.39 8.23 19.79
N ILE A 218 -12.32 9.15 20.76
CA ILE A 218 -13.31 10.22 20.95
C ILE A 218 -13.39 11.07 19.66
N GLN A 219 -14.61 11.39 19.23
CA GLN A 219 -14.90 12.16 18.02
C GLN A 219 -15.66 13.45 18.36
N ASP A 220 -15.60 14.43 17.46
CA ASP A 220 -16.18 15.78 17.68
C ASP A 220 -17.72 15.86 17.59
N GLY A 221 -18.39 14.71 17.46
CA GLY A 221 -19.84 14.56 17.39
C GLY A 221 -20.42 14.58 15.97
N THR A 222 -19.59 14.81 14.94
CA THR A 222 -20.05 14.83 13.54
C THR A 222 -20.37 13.42 13.05
N THR A 223 -21.64 13.15 12.74
CA THR A 223 -22.06 11.82 12.27
C THR A 223 -21.77 11.56 10.78
N ASN A 224 -21.73 12.61 9.95
CA ASN A 224 -21.46 12.56 8.51
C ASN A 224 -20.41 13.59 8.11
N PRO A 225 -19.13 13.37 8.44
CA PRO A 225 -18.06 14.29 8.08
C PRO A 225 -17.91 14.41 6.55
N ARG A 226 -17.76 15.65 6.05
CA ARG A 226 -17.57 15.95 4.62
C ARG A 226 -16.20 16.55 4.28
N MET A 227 -15.55 17.17 5.24
CA MET A 227 -14.26 17.86 5.06
C MET A 227 -13.15 17.20 5.88
N GLU A 228 -13.46 16.85 7.13
CA GLU A 228 -12.50 16.27 8.05
C GLU A 228 -13.16 15.26 8.98
N LEU A 229 -12.39 14.24 9.35
CA LEU A 229 -12.71 13.27 10.39
C LEU A 229 -11.76 13.60 11.55
N ALA A 230 -12.30 14.24 12.59
CA ALA A 230 -11.53 14.77 13.70
C ALA A 230 -11.76 13.98 14.99
N PHE A 231 -10.67 13.55 15.62
CA PHE A 231 -10.68 12.78 16.87
C PHE A 231 -10.44 13.65 18.10
N ARG A 232 -11.26 14.70 18.24
CA ARG A 232 -11.24 15.68 19.33
C ARG A 232 -12.53 15.59 20.14
N GLU A 233 -12.54 16.18 21.33
CA GLU A 233 -13.76 16.20 22.14
C GLU A 233 -14.90 16.97 21.45
N PRO A 234 -16.16 16.51 21.59
CA PRO A 234 -17.31 17.28 21.17
C PRO A 234 -17.35 18.65 21.88
N SER A 235 -17.73 19.68 21.14
CA SER A 235 -17.94 21.00 21.73
C SER A 235 -19.06 20.96 22.77
N LYS A 236 -18.74 21.05 24.05
CA LYS A 236 -19.74 21.16 25.13
C LYS A 236 -20.29 22.59 25.16
N ARG A 237 -21.60 22.76 25.01
CA ARG A 237 -22.26 24.06 25.22
C ARG A 237 -22.13 24.42 26.71
N ILE A 238 -21.50 25.55 27.02
CA ILE A 238 -21.37 26.02 28.41
C ILE A 238 -22.78 26.24 28.96
N THR A 239 -23.13 25.51 30.02
CA THR A 239 -24.40 25.66 30.75
C THR A 239 -24.09 26.10 32.18
N LYS A 240 -25.10 26.62 32.90
CA LYS A 240 -24.97 27.08 34.29
C LYS A 240 -24.36 26.02 35.24
N ASN A 241 -24.46 24.73 34.88
CA ASN A 241 -23.99 23.56 35.63
C ASN A 241 -22.63 23.00 35.16
N ASN A 242 -22.08 23.45 34.03
CA ASN A 242 -20.79 23.00 33.50
C ASN A 242 -19.86 24.21 33.30
N LYS A 243 -19.25 24.68 34.41
CA LYS A 243 -18.38 25.87 34.43
C LYS A 243 -16.90 25.59 34.11
N THR A 244 -16.51 24.33 33.91
CA THR A 244 -15.14 23.94 33.59
C THR A 244 -15.10 22.95 32.43
N SER A 245 -14.41 23.34 31.35
CA SER A 245 -13.96 22.40 30.31
C SER A 245 -12.69 21.73 30.82
N TYR A 246 -12.80 20.51 31.37
CA TYR A 246 -11.63 19.64 31.42
C TYR A 246 -11.15 19.43 29.97
N ARG A 247 -9.86 19.66 29.68
CA ARG A 247 -9.24 19.16 28.44
C ARG A 247 -9.24 17.64 28.57
N GLY A 248 -10.11 16.94 27.85
CA GLY A 248 -10.05 15.48 27.83
C GLY A 248 -8.86 14.96 27.04
N ASP A 249 -8.58 13.67 27.25
CA ASP A 249 -7.47 12.94 26.63
C ASP A 249 -7.74 12.52 25.17
N ALA A 250 -8.49 13.32 24.41
CA ALA A 250 -8.73 13.05 23.01
C ALA A 250 -7.42 13.10 22.20
N LEU A 251 -7.38 12.35 21.09
CA LEU A 251 -6.21 12.28 20.22
C LEU A 251 -5.92 13.63 19.55
N ASN A 252 -6.93 14.44 19.28
CA ASN A 252 -6.81 15.70 18.52
C ASN A 252 -6.10 15.51 17.17
N SER A 253 -6.18 14.31 16.60
CA SER A 253 -5.71 14.01 15.25
C SER A 253 -6.85 14.10 14.26
N THR A 254 -6.52 14.45 13.03
CA THR A 254 -7.49 14.72 11.98
C THR A 254 -7.06 14.09 10.67
N ILE A 255 -7.99 13.43 9.99
CA ILE A 255 -7.88 13.12 8.56
C ILE A 255 -8.70 14.15 7.80
N ASN A 256 -8.11 14.83 6.83
CA ASN A 256 -8.86 15.72 5.93
C ASN A 256 -8.45 15.52 4.48
N TRP A 257 -9.11 16.23 3.58
CA TRP A 257 -8.75 16.30 2.18
C TRP A 257 -8.67 17.76 1.72
N LYS A 258 -7.85 18.03 0.70
CA LYS A 258 -7.78 19.34 0.03
C LYS A 258 -8.00 19.17 -1.48
N ASN A 259 -8.41 20.25 -2.13
CA ASN A 259 -8.47 20.30 -3.58
C ASN A 259 -7.07 20.09 -4.18
N THR A 260 -7.02 19.51 -5.38
CA THR A 260 -5.79 19.26 -6.13
C THR A 260 -5.21 20.58 -6.63
N THR A 261 -4.26 21.14 -5.90
CA THR A 261 -3.45 22.31 -6.29
C THR A 261 -2.01 22.09 -5.86
N ASN A 262 -1.03 22.69 -6.57
CA ASN A 262 0.40 22.49 -6.28
C ASN A 262 0.83 22.98 -4.88
N ASN A 263 0.04 23.85 -4.25
CA ASN A 263 0.30 24.43 -2.92
C ASN A 263 -0.65 23.89 -1.85
N ALA A 264 -1.38 22.80 -2.12
CA ALA A 264 -2.19 22.16 -1.10
C ALA A 264 -1.29 21.78 0.09
N TYR A 265 -1.81 21.98 1.30
CA TYR A 265 -1.08 21.74 2.55
C TYR A 265 0.19 22.56 2.78
N ASP A 266 0.53 23.52 1.90
CA ASP A 266 1.64 24.43 2.17
C ASP A 266 1.46 25.13 3.53
N GLY A 267 2.54 25.18 4.31
CA GLY A 267 2.55 25.66 5.70
C GLY A 267 2.07 24.66 6.77
N GLU A 268 1.52 23.52 6.40
CA GLU A 268 1.08 22.49 7.36
C GLU A 268 2.23 21.54 7.74
N LYS A 269 2.14 20.95 8.94
CA LYS A 269 3.00 19.85 9.36
C LYS A 269 2.24 18.53 9.29
N LEU A 270 2.44 17.79 8.19
CA LEU A 270 1.75 16.54 7.93
C LEU A 270 2.43 15.36 8.61
N HIS A 271 1.62 14.45 9.14
CA HIS A 271 2.05 13.14 9.63
C HIS A 271 1.97 12.08 8.55
N MET A 272 0.91 12.12 7.74
CA MET A 272 0.77 11.29 6.57
C MET A 272 0.11 12.06 5.42
N LEU A 273 0.59 11.87 4.20
CA LEU A 273 0.03 12.46 2.99
C LEU A 273 -0.30 11.35 1.99
N TYR A 274 -1.54 11.27 1.55
CA TYR A 274 -1.95 10.36 0.48
C TYR A 274 -2.23 11.12 -0.81
N LEU A 275 -1.45 10.81 -1.86
CA LEU A 275 -1.60 11.33 -3.21
C LEU A 275 -2.09 10.21 -4.15
N ASP A 276 -3.40 10.20 -4.40
CA ASP A 276 -4.04 9.22 -5.27
C ASP A 276 -4.08 9.67 -6.74
N GLU A 277 -4.01 8.69 -7.64
CA GLU A 277 -4.06 8.92 -9.09
C GLU A 277 -3.05 9.99 -9.55
N ALA A 278 -1.89 10.02 -8.89
CA ALA A 278 -0.82 11.01 -9.04
C ALA A 278 -0.31 11.18 -10.49
N GLY A 279 -0.34 10.10 -11.27
CA GLY A 279 0.02 10.09 -12.70
C GLY A 279 -1.10 10.52 -13.64
N LYS A 280 -2.19 11.08 -13.09
CA LYS A 280 -3.32 11.68 -13.83
C LYS A 280 -3.50 13.16 -13.53
N TRP A 281 -2.52 13.79 -12.88
CA TRP A 281 -2.59 15.20 -12.54
C TRP A 281 -2.16 16.00 -13.78
N GLU A 282 -3.09 16.77 -14.32
CA GLU A 282 -2.93 17.51 -15.56
C GLU A 282 -2.79 19.01 -15.31
N LYS A 283 -2.00 19.67 -16.16
CA LYS A 283 -1.72 21.11 -16.08
C LYS A 283 -3.04 21.92 -15.95
N PRO A 284 -3.05 22.99 -15.13
CA PRO A 284 -1.89 23.68 -14.54
C PRO A 284 -1.31 23.04 -13.27
N THR A 285 -1.91 21.97 -12.76
CA THR A 285 -1.42 21.25 -11.58
C THR A 285 -0.65 20.01 -12.02
N ASP A 286 0.52 19.76 -11.44
CA ASP A 286 1.29 18.56 -11.77
C ASP A 286 1.91 17.96 -10.52
N ILE A 287 2.13 16.64 -10.57
CA ILE A 287 2.58 15.89 -9.41
C ILE A 287 4.00 16.28 -8.98
N ARG A 288 4.88 16.71 -9.89
CA ARG A 288 6.27 17.06 -9.53
C ARG A 288 6.31 18.37 -8.75
N GLU A 289 5.58 19.38 -9.21
CA GLU A 289 5.49 20.67 -8.53
C GLU A 289 4.75 20.56 -7.21
N ALA A 290 3.64 19.82 -7.16
CA ALA A 290 2.94 19.51 -5.91
C ALA A 290 3.86 18.78 -4.91
N TRP A 291 4.53 17.71 -5.34
CA TRP A 291 5.45 16.96 -4.48
C TRP A 291 6.62 17.81 -3.99
N ARG A 292 7.13 18.73 -4.82
CA ARG A 292 8.22 19.65 -4.44
C ARG A 292 7.83 20.51 -3.24
N VAL A 293 6.58 20.97 -3.18
CA VAL A 293 6.02 21.77 -2.09
C VAL A 293 5.64 20.88 -0.91
N GLU A 294 4.79 19.88 -1.14
CA GLU A 294 4.18 19.05 -0.10
C GLU A 294 5.19 18.17 0.66
N ARG A 295 6.31 17.77 0.03
CA ARG A 295 7.38 17.07 0.76
C ARG A 295 7.98 17.94 1.88
N THR A 296 7.92 19.27 1.75
CA THR A 296 8.41 20.17 2.81
C THR A 296 7.53 20.11 4.06
N CYS A 297 6.24 19.78 3.91
CA CYS A 297 5.30 19.56 5.01
C CYS A 297 5.61 18.29 5.82
N LEU A 298 6.44 17.39 5.29
CA LEU A 298 6.81 16.10 5.87
C LEU A 298 8.20 16.11 6.53
N ILE A 299 8.92 17.22 6.49
CA ILE A 299 10.30 17.34 7.01
C ILE A 299 10.46 18.56 7.90
N VAL A 300 11.21 18.41 9.00
CA VAL A 300 11.63 19.50 9.88
C VAL A 300 13.15 19.49 9.97
N GLY A 301 13.78 20.52 9.39
CA GLY A 301 15.24 20.56 9.22
C GLY A 301 15.71 19.36 8.39
N LYS A 302 16.50 18.47 9.00
CA LYS A 302 16.94 17.22 8.34
C LYS A 302 16.02 16.02 8.61
N LYS A 303 15.13 16.08 9.61
CA LYS A 303 14.36 14.93 10.08
C LYS A 303 13.04 14.83 9.33
N ILE A 304 12.82 13.71 8.65
CA ILE A 304 11.50 13.37 8.09
C ILE A 304 10.58 13.04 9.28
N VAL A 305 9.48 13.77 9.39
CA VAL A 305 8.52 13.71 10.51
C VAL A 305 7.14 13.22 10.09
N GLY A 306 6.88 13.13 8.79
CA GLY A 306 5.69 12.54 8.20
C GLY A 306 6.03 11.66 7.00
N LYS A 307 5.07 10.85 6.56
CA LYS A 307 5.25 9.92 5.44
C LYS A 307 4.25 10.15 4.32
N ALA A 308 4.59 9.71 3.12
CA ALA A 308 3.73 9.82 1.95
C ALA A 308 3.36 8.44 1.40
N LEU A 309 2.11 8.33 0.94
CA LEU A 309 1.61 7.26 0.12
C LEU A 309 1.27 7.87 -1.22
N VAL A 310 1.97 7.49 -2.28
CA VAL A 310 1.72 8.00 -3.63
C VAL A 310 1.42 6.81 -4.51
N GLY A 311 0.35 6.86 -5.31
CA GLY A 311 0.16 5.78 -6.28
C GLY A 311 -0.84 6.08 -7.38
N SER A 312 -0.57 5.51 -8.55
CA SER A 312 -1.31 5.82 -9.77
C SER A 312 -1.18 4.74 -10.82
N THR A 313 -2.21 4.57 -11.64
CA THR A 313 -1.99 4.10 -13.01
C THR A 313 -1.44 5.27 -13.83
N VAL A 314 -0.73 5.01 -14.91
CA VAL A 314 -0.09 6.07 -15.71
C VAL A 314 -0.99 6.49 -16.88
N ASN A 315 -1.33 7.77 -16.98
CA ASN A 315 -2.00 8.35 -18.15
C ASN A 315 -1.02 8.52 -19.33
N PRO A 316 -1.47 8.94 -20.52
CA PRO A 316 -0.54 9.35 -21.59
C PRO A 316 0.51 10.35 -21.10
N MET A 317 1.70 10.36 -21.70
CA MET A 317 2.81 11.22 -21.23
C MET A 317 2.42 12.69 -21.20
N ASN A 318 1.67 13.15 -22.21
CA ASN A 318 1.16 14.51 -22.29
C ASN A 318 -0.02 14.84 -21.34
N LYS A 319 -0.55 13.85 -20.62
CA LYS A 319 -1.66 13.98 -19.65
C LYS A 319 -1.23 13.59 -18.22
N GLY A 320 -0.06 14.08 -17.82
CA GLY A 320 0.53 13.86 -16.49
C GLY A 320 1.44 12.64 -16.38
N GLY A 321 1.47 11.76 -17.40
CA GLY A 321 2.34 10.59 -17.42
C GLY A 321 3.83 10.93 -17.37
N GLU A 322 4.27 11.96 -18.09
CA GLU A 322 5.68 12.39 -18.14
C GLU A 322 6.17 12.83 -16.75
N GLU A 323 5.36 13.62 -16.05
CA GLU A 323 5.68 14.15 -14.72
C GLU A 323 5.78 13.02 -13.69
N TYR A 324 4.86 12.05 -13.78
CA TYR A 324 4.89 10.86 -12.91
C TYR A 324 6.04 9.92 -13.24
N LYS A 325 6.38 9.74 -14.52
CA LYS A 325 7.57 8.98 -14.95
C LYS A 325 8.85 9.60 -14.41
N GLY A 326 8.95 10.92 -14.47
CA GLY A 326 10.07 11.63 -13.88
C GLY A 326 10.14 11.47 -12.35
N LEU A 327 9.00 11.50 -11.65
CA LEU A 327 8.95 11.21 -10.21
C LEU A 327 9.34 9.75 -9.92
N TRP A 328 8.91 8.80 -10.76
CA TRP A 328 9.26 7.38 -10.69
C TRP A 328 10.77 7.14 -10.78
N GLN A 329 11.41 7.71 -11.80
CA GLN A 329 12.85 7.63 -12.01
C GLN A 329 13.64 8.24 -10.85
N ASP A 330 13.16 9.36 -10.31
CA ASP A 330 13.79 10.04 -9.17
C ASP A 330 13.60 9.27 -7.83
N SER A 331 12.82 8.19 -7.81
CA SER A 331 12.44 7.40 -6.62
C SER A 331 13.10 6.02 -6.53
N ASP A 332 14.14 5.77 -7.33
CA ASP A 332 14.89 4.52 -7.36
C ASP A 332 15.76 4.34 -6.09
N PRO A 333 15.50 3.33 -5.22
CA PRO A 333 16.26 3.13 -3.98
C PRO A 333 17.75 2.86 -4.18
N GLU A 334 18.15 2.39 -5.37
CA GLU A 334 19.56 2.16 -5.72
C GLU A 334 20.30 3.47 -6.05
N GLN A 335 19.55 4.55 -6.36
CA GLN A 335 20.11 5.84 -6.74
C GLN A 335 19.92 6.87 -5.64
N ARG A 336 20.91 6.97 -4.76
CA ARG A 336 20.89 7.87 -3.60
C ARG A 336 21.91 9.00 -3.74
N ASN A 337 21.55 10.17 -3.23
CA ASN A 337 22.49 11.26 -3.03
C ASN A 337 23.40 11.01 -1.81
N ALA A 338 24.36 11.90 -1.58
CA ALA A 338 25.30 11.81 -0.45
C ALA A 338 24.64 11.84 0.95
N ASN A 339 23.36 12.22 1.05
CA ASN A 339 22.57 12.15 2.28
C ASN A 339 21.79 10.82 2.42
N GLY A 340 22.04 9.86 1.53
CA GLY A 340 21.37 8.55 1.51
C GLY A 340 19.92 8.60 1.03
N ARG A 341 19.47 9.69 0.38
CA ARG A 341 18.09 9.83 -0.11
C ARG A 341 18.01 9.69 -1.62
N THR A 342 16.93 9.10 -2.12
CA THR A 342 16.57 9.22 -3.54
C THR A 342 16.32 10.69 -3.89
N ARG A 343 16.35 11.03 -5.18
CA ARG A 343 16.19 12.42 -5.63
C ARG A 343 14.80 12.99 -5.30
N SER A 344 13.76 12.16 -5.40
CA SER A 344 12.40 12.50 -4.96
C SER A 344 12.26 12.43 -3.45
N GLY A 345 13.03 11.55 -2.80
CA GLY A 345 12.89 11.16 -1.40
C GLY A 345 11.92 9.98 -1.19
N LEU A 346 11.21 9.52 -2.22
CA LEU A 346 10.31 8.36 -2.19
C LEU A 346 11.06 7.10 -2.62
N TYR A 347 10.53 5.93 -2.26
CA TYR A 347 10.95 4.64 -2.81
C TYR A 347 9.86 4.07 -3.71
N ARG A 348 10.25 3.64 -4.92
CA ARG A 348 9.35 3.13 -5.95
C ARG A 348 9.08 1.63 -5.79
N ILE A 349 7.84 1.22 -6.06
CA ILE A 349 7.42 -0.19 -6.12
C ILE A 349 6.52 -0.38 -7.35
N PHE A 350 6.74 -1.48 -8.08
CA PHE A 350 5.94 -1.89 -9.23
C PHE A 350 5.59 -3.36 -9.06
N ILE A 351 4.30 -3.67 -9.19
CA ILE A 351 3.79 -5.04 -9.16
C ILE A 351 3.15 -5.30 -10.52
N PRO A 352 3.60 -6.31 -11.28
CA PRO A 352 3.01 -6.66 -12.56
C PRO A 352 1.53 -6.94 -12.45
N ALA A 353 0.77 -6.61 -13.50
CA ALA A 353 -0.67 -6.80 -13.50
C ALA A 353 -1.09 -8.26 -13.32
N TYR A 354 -0.31 -9.21 -13.83
CA TYR A 354 -0.60 -10.65 -13.67
C TYR A 354 -0.47 -11.13 -12.22
N ASP A 355 0.30 -10.44 -11.36
CA ASP A 355 0.40 -10.75 -9.93
C ASP A 355 -0.72 -10.12 -9.09
N ALA A 356 -1.41 -9.13 -9.64
CA ALA A 356 -2.42 -8.34 -8.95
C ALA A 356 -3.83 -8.49 -9.58
N LEU A 357 -4.03 -9.44 -10.49
CA LEU A 357 -5.29 -9.64 -11.20
C LEU A 357 -6.30 -10.39 -10.33
N GLU A 358 -7.39 -9.70 -9.97
CA GLU A 358 -8.52 -10.29 -9.25
C GLU A 358 -9.15 -11.44 -10.05
N GLY A 359 -9.54 -12.52 -9.36
CA GLY A 359 -10.03 -13.76 -9.96
C GLY A 359 -8.95 -14.83 -10.19
N PHE A 360 -7.67 -14.49 -10.05
CA PHE A 360 -6.54 -15.41 -10.28
C PHE A 360 -5.72 -15.69 -9.02
N PHE A 361 -6.36 -15.63 -7.86
CA PHE A 361 -5.71 -15.97 -6.58
C PHE A 361 -6.18 -17.32 -6.10
N ASP A 362 -5.24 -18.21 -5.76
CA ASP A 362 -5.56 -19.47 -5.12
C ASP A 362 -6.14 -19.27 -3.71
N VAL A 363 -6.63 -20.34 -3.08
CA VAL A 363 -7.16 -20.31 -1.70
C VAL A 363 -6.17 -19.80 -0.63
N TYR A 364 -4.87 -19.72 -0.94
CA TYR A 364 -3.81 -19.21 -0.07
C TYR A 364 -3.44 -17.75 -0.40
N GLY A 365 -4.12 -17.12 -1.36
CA GLY A 365 -3.89 -15.74 -1.77
C GLY A 365 -2.67 -15.55 -2.68
N GLN A 366 -2.16 -16.61 -3.31
CA GLN A 366 -1.07 -16.55 -4.28
C GLN A 366 -1.62 -16.37 -5.69
N SER A 367 -0.95 -15.55 -6.51
CA SER A 367 -1.33 -15.39 -7.92
C SER A 367 -1.05 -16.68 -8.70
N VAL A 368 -2.04 -17.12 -9.49
CA VAL A 368 -1.90 -18.20 -10.47
C VAL A 368 -1.52 -17.55 -11.80
N VAL A 369 -0.23 -17.35 -12.01
CA VAL A 369 0.30 -16.56 -13.14
C VAL A 369 0.31 -17.35 -14.45
N GLU A 370 0.83 -18.57 -14.40
CA GLU A 370 0.98 -19.45 -15.55
C GLU A 370 -0.16 -20.48 -15.57
N ASP A 371 -0.48 -20.99 -16.76
CA ASP A 371 -1.56 -21.97 -16.93
C ASP A 371 -1.29 -23.23 -16.09
N PRO A 372 -2.24 -23.66 -15.24
CA PRO A 372 -2.09 -24.90 -14.49
C PRO A 372 -1.95 -26.11 -15.44
N PRO A 373 -1.09 -27.10 -15.14
CA PRO A 373 -1.06 -28.36 -15.88
C PRO A 373 -2.44 -29.02 -15.86
N GLU A 374 -2.82 -29.74 -16.93
CA GLU A 374 -4.16 -30.36 -17.07
C GLU A 374 -4.58 -31.26 -15.88
N ASN A 375 -3.61 -31.86 -15.20
CA ASN A 375 -3.82 -32.75 -14.05
C ASN A 375 -3.83 -32.02 -12.68
N VAL A 376 -3.69 -30.70 -12.66
CA VAL A 376 -3.65 -29.88 -11.45
C VAL A 376 -4.91 -29.03 -11.37
N HIS A 377 -5.74 -29.30 -10.37
CA HIS A 377 -6.92 -28.49 -10.07
C HIS A 377 -6.59 -27.46 -9.01
N ILE A 378 -6.58 -26.19 -9.40
CA ILE A 378 -6.41 -25.05 -8.47
C ILE A 378 -7.78 -24.42 -8.25
N HIS A 379 -8.16 -24.30 -6.98
CA HIS A 379 -9.34 -23.55 -6.60
C HIS A 379 -8.95 -22.12 -6.24
N GLY A 380 -9.69 -21.18 -6.79
CA GLY A 380 -9.62 -19.77 -6.46
C GLY A 380 -10.13 -19.49 -5.05
N ILE A 381 -9.79 -18.32 -4.55
CA ILE A 381 -10.20 -17.84 -3.23
C ILE A 381 -11.71 -17.55 -3.12
N ASP A 382 -12.37 -17.41 -4.27
CA ASP A 382 -13.81 -17.35 -4.48
C ASP A 382 -14.47 -18.74 -4.55
N GLY A 383 -13.67 -19.81 -4.62
CA GLY A 383 -14.10 -21.21 -4.75
C GLY A 383 -14.19 -21.70 -6.18
N GLU A 384 -14.04 -20.82 -7.18
CA GLU A 384 -14.12 -21.17 -8.59
C GLU A 384 -12.83 -21.85 -9.07
N PRO A 385 -12.89 -22.81 -10.01
CA PRO A 385 -11.70 -23.42 -10.56
C PRO A 385 -10.92 -22.44 -11.44
N ILE A 386 -9.61 -22.32 -11.21
CA ILE A 386 -8.70 -21.58 -12.08
C ILE A 386 -8.13 -22.57 -13.10
N THR A 387 -8.50 -22.39 -14.37
CA THR A 387 -8.09 -23.26 -15.49
C THR A 387 -7.12 -22.60 -16.47
N GLU A 388 -6.99 -21.28 -16.40
CA GLU A 388 -6.01 -20.48 -17.14
C GLU A 388 -5.28 -19.55 -16.16
N GLY A 389 -4.03 -19.22 -16.44
CA GLY A 389 -3.23 -18.28 -15.66
C GLY A 389 -3.56 -16.83 -16.01
N SER A 390 -3.35 -15.93 -15.03
CA SER A 390 -3.63 -14.49 -15.21
C SER A 390 -2.87 -13.87 -16.37
N LYS A 391 -1.66 -14.37 -16.66
CA LYS A 391 -0.83 -13.88 -17.77
C LYS A 391 -1.39 -14.31 -19.12
N THR A 392 -1.86 -15.55 -19.24
CA THR A 392 -2.54 -16.05 -20.45
C THR A 392 -3.83 -15.27 -20.69
N TYR A 393 -4.64 -15.08 -19.65
CA TYR A 393 -5.86 -14.27 -19.69
C TYR A 393 -5.58 -12.85 -20.20
N LEU A 394 -4.62 -12.13 -19.60
CA LEU A 394 -4.28 -10.77 -20.01
C LEU A 394 -3.69 -10.71 -21.43
N LYS A 395 -2.93 -11.73 -21.86
CA LYS A 395 -2.45 -11.83 -23.24
C LYS A 395 -3.61 -12.04 -24.22
N ASN A 396 -4.61 -12.83 -23.87
CA ASN A 396 -5.80 -13.03 -24.70
C ASN A 396 -6.62 -11.73 -24.82
N ASP A 397 -6.79 -10.99 -23.72
CA ASP A 397 -7.41 -9.66 -23.73
C ASP A 397 -6.65 -8.71 -24.66
N ARG A 398 -5.31 -8.64 -24.56
CA ARG A 398 -4.47 -7.83 -25.46
C ARG A 398 -4.64 -8.23 -26.92
N ARG A 399 -4.64 -9.54 -27.23
CA ARG A 399 -4.80 -10.04 -28.61
C ARG A 399 -6.13 -9.62 -29.26
N SER A 400 -7.18 -9.41 -28.47
CA SER A 400 -8.47 -8.94 -28.98
C SER A 400 -8.40 -7.53 -29.60
N PHE A 401 -7.40 -6.73 -29.20
CA PHE A 401 -7.15 -5.37 -29.70
C PHE A 401 -5.98 -5.28 -30.69
N LYS A 402 -5.47 -6.41 -31.22
CA LYS A 402 -4.30 -6.41 -32.12
C LYS A 402 -4.47 -5.52 -33.37
N ASP A 403 -5.72 -5.38 -33.83
CA ASP A 403 -6.10 -4.60 -35.01
C ASP A 403 -6.47 -3.14 -34.66
N ASP A 404 -6.50 -2.80 -33.36
CA ASP A 404 -6.65 -1.44 -32.83
C ASP A 404 -5.45 -1.07 -31.95
N PRO A 405 -4.37 -0.55 -32.54
CA PRO A 405 -3.16 -0.20 -31.80
C PRO A 405 -3.40 0.78 -30.66
N SER A 406 -4.35 1.72 -30.79
CA SER A 406 -4.62 2.75 -29.79
C SER A 406 -5.19 2.12 -28.52
N GLU A 407 -6.25 1.32 -28.67
CA GLU A 407 -6.87 0.60 -27.56
C GLU A 407 -5.92 -0.43 -26.94
N LEU A 408 -5.17 -1.17 -27.76
CA LEU A 408 -4.15 -2.09 -27.27
C LEU A 408 -3.15 -1.38 -26.34
N ASN A 409 -2.68 -0.20 -26.73
CA ASN A 409 -1.71 0.55 -25.94
C ASN A 409 -2.30 1.04 -24.60
N GLU A 410 -3.56 1.48 -24.58
CA GLU A 410 -4.25 1.84 -23.34
C GLU A 410 -4.46 0.61 -22.43
N VAL A 411 -4.88 -0.54 -22.97
CA VAL A 411 -5.03 -1.79 -22.21
C VAL A 411 -3.70 -2.22 -21.59
N VAL A 412 -2.60 -2.17 -22.36
CA VAL A 412 -1.25 -2.48 -21.85
C VAL A 412 -0.86 -1.55 -20.70
N ARG A 413 -1.11 -0.24 -20.81
CA ARG A 413 -0.83 0.71 -19.72
C ARG A 413 -1.71 0.53 -18.49
N GLN A 414 -2.95 0.07 -18.67
CA GLN A 414 -3.86 -0.23 -17.56
C GLN A 414 -3.46 -1.52 -16.83
N PHE A 415 -2.94 -2.50 -17.56
CA PHE A 415 -2.52 -3.81 -17.06
C PHE A 415 -1.09 -4.15 -17.49
N PRO A 416 -0.08 -3.39 -17.01
CA PRO A 416 1.30 -3.53 -17.45
C PRO A 416 1.96 -4.74 -16.81
N PHE A 417 2.80 -5.44 -17.58
CA PHE A 417 3.64 -6.54 -17.13
C PHE A 417 5.02 -6.06 -16.68
N THR A 418 5.44 -4.90 -17.19
CA THR A 418 6.74 -4.28 -16.89
C THR A 418 6.57 -2.79 -16.62
N GLU A 419 7.58 -2.17 -16.02
CA GLU A 419 7.62 -0.72 -15.83
C GLU A 419 7.53 0.02 -17.18
N ASP A 420 8.25 -0.46 -18.19
CA ASP A 420 8.24 0.15 -19.53
C ASP A 420 6.84 0.13 -20.15
N GLU A 421 6.07 -0.95 -19.93
CA GLU A 421 4.67 -1.02 -20.34
C GLU A 421 3.79 0.02 -19.63
N ALA A 422 4.00 0.22 -18.32
CA ALA A 422 3.27 1.22 -17.56
C ALA A 422 3.56 2.64 -18.08
N PHE A 423 4.78 2.91 -18.55
CA PHE A 423 5.24 4.20 -19.05
C PHE A 423 5.35 4.27 -20.58
N ARG A 424 4.50 3.54 -21.32
CA ARG A 424 4.36 3.72 -22.77
C ARG A 424 3.75 5.08 -23.12
N ASP A 425 4.10 5.62 -24.28
CA ASP A 425 3.49 6.86 -24.77
C ASP A 425 2.21 6.58 -25.57
N SER A 426 1.34 7.57 -25.77
CA SER A 426 0.17 7.42 -26.63
C SER A 426 0.56 7.43 -28.11
N ILE A 427 -0.18 6.66 -28.92
CA ILE A 427 0.08 6.55 -30.36
C ILE A 427 -0.33 7.81 -31.12
N GLU A 428 -1.29 8.58 -30.61
CA GLU A 428 -1.90 9.73 -31.29
C GLU A 428 -0.95 10.93 -31.52
N GLY A 429 0.21 10.98 -30.83
CA GLY A 429 1.14 12.12 -30.89
C GLY A 429 2.44 11.89 -31.68
N SER A 430 2.67 10.69 -32.21
CA SER A 430 3.96 10.33 -32.82
C SER A 430 3.93 10.31 -34.34
N LEU A 431 5.00 10.84 -34.93
CA LEU A 431 5.27 10.73 -36.38
C LEU A 431 5.47 9.27 -36.81
N PHE A 432 5.86 8.38 -35.88
CA PHE A 432 6.06 6.97 -36.12
C PHE A 432 4.86 6.15 -35.65
N ASN A 433 4.60 5.02 -36.31
CA ASN A 433 3.59 4.06 -35.86
C ASN A 433 4.10 3.34 -34.60
N ILE A 434 3.87 3.96 -33.45
CA ILE A 434 4.28 3.45 -32.13
C ILE A 434 3.73 2.04 -31.89
N GLY A 435 2.52 1.74 -32.36
CA GLY A 435 1.93 0.39 -32.30
C GLY A 435 2.81 -0.66 -32.97
N LYS A 436 3.29 -0.41 -34.19
CA LYS A 436 4.22 -1.29 -34.90
C LYS A 436 5.58 -1.39 -34.21
N ILE A 437 6.06 -0.30 -33.61
CA ILE A 437 7.32 -0.31 -32.85
C ILE A 437 7.18 -1.22 -31.63
N TYR A 438 6.12 -1.08 -30.84
CA TYR A 438 5.88 -1.94 -29.69
C TYR A 438 5.63 -3.39 -30.09
N GLN A 439 4.88 -3.65 -31.17
CA GLN A 439 4.72 -5.00 -31.73
C GLN A 439 6.08 -5.62 -32.11
N GLN A 440 6.98 -4.83 -32.71
CA GLN A 440 8.32 -5.31 -33.04
C GLN A 440 9.17 -5.57 -31.80
N ILE A 441 9.09 -4.72 -30.77
CA ILE A 441 9.79 -4.91 -29.49
C ILE A 441 9.28 -6.20 -28.83
N GLU A 442 7.97 -6.39 -28.71
CA GLU A 442 7.35 -7.58 -28.12
C GLU A 442 7.74 -8.84 -28.91
N HIS A 443 7.67 -8.80 -30.25
CA HIS A 443 8.15 -9.91 -31.08
C HIS A 443 9.62 -10.25 -30.78
N ASN A 444 10.49 -9.25 -30.66
CA ASN A 444 11.90 -9.46 -30.39
C ASN A 444 12.15 -10.05 -29.00
N GLU A 445 11.36 -9.67 -28.00
CA GLU A 445 11.43 -10.20 -26.63
C GLU A 445 10.94 -11.65 -26.55
N GLU A 446 9.96 -12.05 -27.38
CA GLU A 446 9.43 -13.41 -27.44
C GLU A 446 10.25 -14.38 -28.31
N LEU A 447 11.27 -13.89 -29.04
CA LEU A 447 12.15 -14.76 -29.83
C LEU A 447 12.96 -15.71 -28.93
N PHE A 448 12.79 -17.02 -29.14
CA PHE A 448 13.59 -18.06 -28.51
C PHE A 448 14.34 -18.92 -29.55
N PRO A 449 15.68 -19.06 -29.46
CA PRO A 449 16.56 -18.40 -28.49
C PRO A 449 16.63 -16.89 -28.76
N ASN A 450 16.89 -16.11 -27.71
CA ASN A 450 17.04 -14.65 -27.85
C ASN A 450 18.14 -14.36 -28.89
N PRO A 451 17.85 -13.62 -29.98
CA PRO A 451 18.83 -13.35 -31.03
C PRO A 451 19.99 -12.47 -30.53
N VAL A 452 19.82 -11.80 -29.39
CA VAL A 452 20.84 -11.00 -28.72
C VAL A 452 21.67 -11.87 -27.79
N VAL A 453 22.92 -12.13 -28.19
CA VAL A 453 23.92 -12.79 -27.35
C VAL A 453 24.73 -11.74 -26.60
N ARG A 454 24.61 -11.69 -25.27
CA ARG A 454 25.51 -10.91 -24.42
C ARG A 454 26.75 -11.75 -24.08
N GLY A 455 27.93 -11.21 -24.37
CA GLY A 455 29.20 -11.87 -24.06
C GLY A 455 30.30 -10.86 -23.79
N ASN A 456 31.30 -11.28 -23.00
CA ASN A 456 32.50 -10.50 -22.79
C ASN A 456 33.42 -10.65 -24.01
N PHE A 457 33.56 -9.58 -24.79
CA PHE A 457 34.52 -9.56 -25.89
C PHE A 457 35.95 -9.59 -25.32
N ILE A 458 36.60 -10.75 -25.39
CA ILE A 458 38.02 -10.90 -25.11
C ILE A 458 38.81 -10.88 -26.42
N TRP A 459 39.87 -10.07 -26.45
CA TRP A 459 40.78 -10.02 -27.59
C TRP A 459 41.43 -11.39 -27.80
N LYS A 460 41.17 -12.02 -28.95
CA LYS A 460 41.74 -13.34 -29.32
C LYS A 460 43.27 -13.32 -29.36
N LYS A 461 43.88 -12.18 -29.65
CA LYS A 461 45.32 -11.90 -29.50
C LYS A 461 45.52 -10.46 -29.08
N LYS A 462 46.21 -10.25 -27.96
CA LYS A 462 46.68 -8.94 -27.51
C LYS A 462 47.99 -8.66 -28.25
N ASN A 463 48.08 -7.52 -28.95
CA ASN A 463 49.25 -7.01 -29.67
C ASN A 463 49.74 -7.87 -30.85
N LYS A 464 49.25 -7.55 -32.06
CA LYS A 464 50.03 -7.74 -33.29
C LYS A 464 50.37 -6.35 -33.83
N TYR A 465 51.64 -6.00 -33.75
CA TYR A 465 52.22 -4.90 -34.51
C TYR A 465 52.35 -5.29 -35.98
#